data_AF-A0A170W7Z3-F1
#
_entry.id   AF-A0A170W7Z3-F1
#
_cell.length_a   1.000
_cell.length_b   1.000
_cell.length_c   1.000
_cell.angle_alpha   90.00
_cell.angle_beta   90.00
_cell.angle_gamma   90.00
#
_symmetry.space_group_name_H-M   'P 1'
#
loop_
_entity.id
_entity.type
_entity.pdbx_description
1 polymer ?
#
loop_
_entity_poly.entity_id
_entity_poly.type
_entity_poly.pdbx_seq_one_letter_code
_entity_poly.pdbx_strand_id
1 'polypeptide(L)'
;SDSDGSDDDFSSRAVHFIVSPTLMSTLNNDHALITEKSKVVNLPGVPTAVEVLEMWMREYTLSQVRLMCHNCQKRGHLRPSAGRPANTITIDNFCTSANLCREVADGLRIFLDFTIGTILLYEEERR
;
A
#
# COMPACT_ATOMS: atom_id res chain seq x y z
N SER A 1 -44.95 -23.23 4.30
CA SER A 1 -43.68 -23.41 3.57
C SER A 1 -43.22 -22.04 3.18
N ASP A 2 -42.53 -21.35 4.09
CA ASP A 2 -42.17 -19.95 3.88
C ASP A 2 -40.65 -19.87 3.86
N SER A 3 -40.13 -19.80 2.64
CA SER A 3 -38.80 -19.25 2.37
C SER A 3 -38.93 -17.73 2.41
N ASP A 4 -38.19 -17.09 3.29
CA ASP A 4 -37.80 -15.70 3.09
C ASP A 4 -36.30 -15.61 3.33
N GLY A 5 -35.57 -15.45 2.23
CA GLY A 5 -34.12 -15.30 2.19
C GLY A 5 -33.75 -13.86 2.51
N SER A 6 -32.75 -13.69 3.37
CA SER A 6 -32.12 -12.39 3.63
C SER A 6 -30.64 -12.55 3.98
N ASP A 7 -29.91 -13.33 3.18
CA ASP A 7 -28.46 -13.50 3.30
C ASP A 7 -27.65 -12.58 2.36
N ASP A 8 -28.30 -11.65 1.64
CA ASP A 8 -27.69 -10.95 0.49
C ASP A 8 -27.14 -9.52 0.75
N ASP A 9 -27.06 -9.01 1.98
CA ASP A 9 -26.61 -7.60 2.20
C ASP A 9 -25.15 -7.44 2.68
N PHE A 10 -24.49 -8.50 3.15
CA PHE A 10 -23.07 -8.41 3.58
C PHE A 10 -22.06 -8.53 2.42
N SER A 11 -22.49 -9.08 1.28
CA SER A 11 -21.62 -9.32 0.12
C SER A 11 -21.25 -8.02 -0.63
N SER A 12 -22.11 -6.99 -0.56
CA SER A 12 -22.01 -5.78 -1.39
C SER A 12 -20.86 -4.83 -1.04
N ARG A 13 -20.09 -5.10 0.02
CA ARG A 13 -18.99 -4.23 0.47
C ARG A 13 -17.64 -4.94 0.62
N ALA A 14 -17.51 -6.14 0.05
CA ALA A 14 -16.25 -6.86 0.04
C ALA A 14 -15.18 -6.05 -0.73
N VAL A 15 -14.17 -5.56 -0.01
CA VAL A 15 -13.01 -4.90 -0.62
C VAL A 15 -12.10 -5.98 -1.17
N HIS A 16 -12.03 -6.09 -2.50
CA HIS A 16 -11.18 -7.08 -3.15
C HIS A 16 -9.74 -6.56 -3.26
N PHE A 17 -8.82 -7.12 -2.47
CA PHE A 17 -7.40 -6.84 -2.61
C PHE A 17 -6.77 -7.74 -3.66
N ILE A 18 -6.08 -7.14 -4.64
CA ILE A 18 -5.33 -7.87 -5.64
C ILE A 18 -3.89 -8.03 -5.14
N VAL A 19 -3.50 -9.26 -4.81
CA VAL A 19 -2.13 -9.61 -4.42
C VAL A 19 -1.38 -10.08 -5.65
N SER A 20 -0.19 -9.51 -5.90
CA SER A 20 0.62 -9.92 -7.05
C SER A 20 1.13 -11.35 -6.88
N PRO A 21 1.37 -12.11 -7.97
CA PRO A 21 1.89 -13.48 -7.87
C PRO A 21 3.22 -13.56 -7.12
N THR A 22 4.07 -12.55 -7.27
CA THR A 22 5.35 -12.44 -6.54
C THR A 22 5.11 -12.30 -5.04
N LEU A 23 4.21 -11.41 -4.63
CA LEU A 23 3.88 -11.22 -3.22
C LEU A 23 3.23 -12.47 -2.61
N MET A 24 2.34 -13.12 -3.36
CA MET A 24 1.73 -14.39 -2.94
C MET A 24 2.79 -15.48 -2.72
N SER A 25 3.78 -15.58 -3.61
CA SER A 25 4.91 -16.51 -3.46
C SER A 25 5.72 -16.21 -2.20
N THR A 26 5.99 -14.92 -1.91
CA THR A 26 6.66 -14.50 -0.68
C THR A 26 5.88 -14.89 0.57
N LEU A 27 4.56 -14.67 0.60
CA LEU A 27 3.69 -15.05 1.73
C LEU A 27 3.67 -16.56 1.96
N ASN A 28 3.58 -17.36 0.89
CA ASN A 28 3.61 -18.82 1.00
C ASN A 28 4.96 -19.32 1.55
N ASN A 29 6.06 -18.71 1.12
CA ASN A 29 7.39 -19.05 1.62
C ASN A 29 7.56 -18.64 3.09
N ASP A 30 7.05 -17.48 3.49
CA ASP A 30 7.05 -17.00 4.87
C ASP A 30 6.29 -17.98 5.79
N HIS A 31 5.08 -18.37 5.41
CA HIS A 31 4.31 -19.40 6.12
C HIS A 31 5.10 -20.70 6.32
N ALA A 32 5.73 -21.23 5.27
CA ALA A 32 6.51 -22.46 5.35
C ALA A 32 7.79 -22.30 6.23
N LEU A 33 8.39 -21.11 6.27
CA LEU A 33 9.55 -20.87 7.14
C LEU A 33 9.17 -20.89 8.62
N ILE A 34 8.03 -20.31 8.97
CA ILE A 34 7.59 -20.17 10.35
C ILE A 34 6.97 -21.48 10.86
N THR A 35 6.00 -22.03 10.13
CA THR A 35 5.20 -23.19 10.59
C THR A 35 5.96 -24.51 10.45
N GLU A 36 6.64 -24.75 9.33
CA GLU A 36 7.29 -26.04 9.06
C GLU A 36 8.75 -26.08 9.51
N LYS A 37 9.46 -24.94 9.40
CA LYS A 37 10.90 -24.87 9.66
C LYS A 37 11.25 -24.18 10.96
N SER A 38 10.25 -23.71 11.72
CA SER A 38 10.41 -23.01 13.01
C SER A 38 11.44 -21.88 12.97
N LYS A 39 11.50 -21.15 11.85
CA LYS A 39 12.35 -19.97 11.69
C LYS A 39 11.55 -18.73 11.98
N VAL A 40 11.88 -18.07 13.09
CA VAL A 40 11.30 -16.78 13.46
C VAL A 40 12.19 -15.63 13.01
N VAL A 41 11.56 -14.47 12.75
CA VAL A 41 12.27 -13.24 12.41
C VAL A 41 13.09 -12.76 13.60
N ASN A 42 14.32 -12.30 13.35
CA ASN A 42 15.13 -11.69 14.39
C ASN A 42 14.63 -10.29 14.72
N LEU A 43 14.36 -10.01 16.01
CA LEU A 43 13.89 -8.71 16.47
C LEU A 43 15.03 -7.89 17.10
N PRO A 44 15.06 -6.56 16.88
CA PRO A 44 14.13 -5.78 16.05
C PRO A 44 14.33 -6.08 14.56
N GLY A 45 13.24 -6.14 13.79
CA GLY A 45 13.30 -6.35 12.35
C GLY A 45 14.07 -5.20 11.69
N VAL A 46 14.98 -5.53 10.77
CA VAL A 46 15.77 -4.55 10.01
C VAL A 46 15.52 -4.77 8.51
N PRO A 47 14.86 -3.83 7.81
CA PRO A 47 14.27 -2.59 8.31
C PRO A 47 12.99 -2.83 9.13
N THR A 48 12.69 -1.88 10.02
CA THR A 48 11.42 -1.83 10.76
C THR A 48 10.25 -1.43 9.86
N ALA A 49 9.02 -1.73 10.28
CA ALA A 49 7.83 -1.31 9.53
C ALA A 49 7.75 0.21 9.32
N VAL A 50 8.19 1.00 10.31
CA VAL A 50 8.23 2.47 10.23
C VAL A 50 9.21 2.91 9.14
N GLU A 51 10.43 2.34 9.12
CA GLU A 51 11.42 2.65 8.09
C GLU A 51 10.92 2.28 6.68
N VAL A 52 10.22 1.15 6.54
CA VAL A 52 9.61 0.75 5.25
C VAL A 52 8.56 1.77 4.80
N LEU A 53 7.71 2.24 5.70
CA LEU A 53 6.69 3.27 5.39
C LEU A 53 7.35 4.61 5.00
N GLU A 54 8.42 5.01 5.69
CA GLU A 54 9.19 6.21 5.36
C GLU A 54 9.85 6.11 3.98
N MET A 55 10.45 4.96 3.67
CA MET A 55 11.03 4.68 2.35
C MET A 55 9.96 4.77 1.26
N TRP A 56 8.79 4.18 1.48
CA TRP A 56 7.67 4.25 0.54
C TRP A 56 7.20 5.70 0.30
N MET A 57 6.98 6.48 1.36
CA MET A 57 6.58 7.89 1.24
C MET A 57 7.60 8.72 0.44
N ARG A 58 8.89 8.49 0.69
CA ARG A 58 9.98 9.15 -0.03
C ARG A 58 9.95 8.82 -1.52
N GLU A 59 9.89 7.54 -1.86
CA GLU A 59 9.86 7.09 -3.26
C GLU A 59 8.60 7.56 -4.00
N TYR A 60 7.45 7.56 -3.33
CA TYR A 60 6.21 8.11 -3.87
C TYR A 60 6.36 9.60 -4.19
N THR A 61 6.84 10.39 -3.23
CA THR A 61 7.02 11.84 -3.39
C THR A 61 8.02 12.15 -4.52
N LEU A 62 9.15 11.43 -4.56
CA LEU A 62 10.14 11.58 -5.63
C LEU A 62 9.57 11.21 -7.00
N SER A 63 8.75 10.17 -7.08
CA SER A 63 8.08 9.76 -8.32
C SER A 63 7.15 10.86 -8.84
N GLN A 64 6.40 11.52 -7.95
CA GLN A 64 5.54 12.64 -8.33
C GLN A 64 6.34 13.85 -8.81
N VAL A 65 7.45 14.18 -8.13
CA VAL A 65 8.36 15.27 -8.57
C VAL A 65 8.94 14.97 -9.96
N ARG A 66 9.41 13.74 -10.21
CA ARG A 66 9.92 13.34 -11.54
C ARG A 66 8.87 13.52 -12.62
N LEU A 67 7.62 13.15 -12.34
CA LEU A 67 6.51 13.30 -13.28
C LEU A 67 6.18 14.78 -13.54
N MET A 68 6.21 15.64 -12.51
CA MET A 68 6.09 17.10 -12.67
C MET A 68 7.19 17.67 -13.56
N CYS A 69 8.46 17.36 -13.27
CA CYS A 69 9.60 17.86 -14.04
C CYS A 69 9.55 17.42 -15.52
N HIS A 70 9.25 16.15 -15.77
CA HIS A 70 9.12 15.63 -17.13
C HIS A 70 7.99 16.32 -17.93
N ASN A 71 6.88 16.66 -17.26
CA ASN A 71 5.79 17.42 -17.88
C ASN A 71 6.16 18.88 -18.16
N CYS A 72 6.94 19.52 -17.29
CA CYS A 72 7.48 20.87 -17.52
C CYS A 72 8.44 20.91 -18.71
N GLN A 73 9.29 19.89 -18.87
CA GLN A 73 10.30 19.84 -19.93
C GLN A 73 9.68 19.63 -21.34
N LYS A 74 8.56 18.92 -21.44
CA LYS A 74 7.80 18.77 -22.70
C LYS A 74 7.06 20.05 -23.14
N ARG A 75 6.78 20.97 -22.21
CA ARG A 75 6.08 22.24 -22.52
C ARG A 75 7.01 23.30 -23.13
N GLY A 76 8.33 23.14 -23.05
CA GLY A 76 9.31 24.07 -23.61
C GLY A 76 9.46 24.03 -25.14
N HIS A 77 8.98 22.98 -25.82
CA HIS A 77 9.22 22.78 -27.26
C HIS A 77 7.99 22.45 -28.12
N LEU A 78 6.78 22.36 -27.56
CA LEU A 78 5.60 21.98 -28.33
C LEU A 78 4.46 22.98 -28.07
N ARG A 79 4.02 23.64 -29.15
CA ARG A 79 2.79 24.45 -29.17
C ARG A 79 1.64 23.66 -28.52
N PRO A 80 0.78 24.28 -27.71
CA PRO A 80 -0.33 23.59 -27.07
C PRO A 80 -1.28 23.02 -28.12
N SER A 81 -1.28 21.70 -28.27
CA SER A 81 -2.28 20.99 -29.08
C SER A 81 -3.58 20.94 -28.29
N ALA A 82 -4.59 21.66 -28.77
CA ALA A 82 -5.93 21.65 -28.21
C ALA A 82 -6.52 20.24 -28.34
N GLY A 83 -6.80 19.58 -27.21
CA GLY A 83 -7.60 18.35 -27.20
C GLY A 83 -7.07 17.16 -26.40
N ARG A 84 -5.89 17.23 -25.77
CA ARG A 84 -5.48 16.20 -24.78
C ARG A 84 -5.58 16.77 -23.36
N PRO A 85 -6.26 16.10 -22.41
CA PRO A 85 -6.07 16.41 -21.00
C PRO A 85 -4.62 16.05 -20.69
N ALA A 86 -3.75 17.05 -20.67
CA ALA A 86 -2.42 16.87 -20.14
C ALA A 86 -2.62 16.56 -18.67
N ASN A 87 -2.37 15.31 -18.24
CA ASN A 87 -2.23 14.91 -16.84
C ASN A 87 -1.10 15.74 -16.22
N THR A 88 -1.42 16.99 -15.91
CA THR A 88 -0.50 18.01 -15.44
C THR A 88 -0.62 17.95 -13.95
N ILE A 89 0.35 17.34 -13.30
CA ILE A 89 0.49 17.43 -11.87
C ILE A 89 0.81 18.89 -11.55
N THR A 90 -0.16 19.59 -10.95
CA THR A 90 0.01 20.93 -10.41
C THR A 90 0.65 20.84 -9.02
N ILE A 91 1.18 21.96 -8.53
CA ILE A 91 1.72 22.04 -7.15
C ILE A 91 0.63 21.67 -6.13
N ASP A 92 -0.61 22.13 -6.34
CA ASP A 92 -1.72 21.83 -5.44
C ASP A 92 -2.07 20.33 -5.41
N ASN A 93 -2.10 19.68 -6.58
CA ASN A 93 -2.34 18.23 -6.68
C ASN A 93 -1.20 17.44 -6.02
N PHE A 94 0.04 17.91 -6.16
CA PHE A 94 1.20 17.32 -5.50
C PHE A 94 1.08 17.41 -3.98
N CYS A 95 0.82 18.61 -3.44
CA CYS A 95 0.65 18.82 -2.00
C CYS A 95 -0.47 17.95 -1.43
N THR A 96 -1.61 17.88 -2.13
CA THR A 96 -2.75 17.04 -1.75
C THR A 96 -2.37 15.56 -1.71
N SER A 97 -1.69 15.06 -2.75
CA SER A 97 -1.26 13.67 -2.82
C SER A 97 -0.21 13.31 -1.77
N ALA A 98 0.71 14.25 -1.45
CA ALA A 98 1.72 14.06 -0.42
C ALA A 98 1.09 14.01 0.98
N ASN A 99 0.11 14.87 1.27
CA ASN A 99 -0.64 14.83 2.53
C ASN A 99 -1.41 13.52 2.68
N LEU A 100 -2.08 13.07 1.62
CA LEU A 100 -2.79 11.79 1.61
C LEU A 100 -1.82 10.60 1.82
N CYS A 101 -0.66 10.62 1.17
CA CYS A 101 0.37 9.60 1.35
C CYS A 101 0.84 9.52 2.82
N ARG A 102 1.01 10.68 3.48
CA ARG A 102 1.34 10.76 4.90
C ARG A 102 0.23 10.21 5.79
N GLU A 103 -1.03 10.55 5.52
CA GLU A 103 -2.19 10.05 6.27
C GLU A 103 -2.32 8.53 6.16
N VAL A 104 -2.11 7.98 4.96
CA VAL A 104 -2.11 6.52 4.75
C VAL A 104 -0.98 5.85 5.50
N ALA A 105 0.24 6.41 5.47
CA ALA A 105 1.37 5.85 6.20
C ALA A 105 1.13 5.84 7.72
N ASP A 106 0.59 6.94 8.28
CA ASP A 106 0.29 7.00 9.72
C ASP A 106 -0.87 6.06 10.08
N GLY A 107 -1.91 5.97 9.24
CA GLY A 107 -3.01 5.02 9.40
C GLY A 107 -2.53 3.57 9.40
N LEU A 108 -1.62 3.21 8.49
CA LEU A 108 -1.02 1.87 8.45
C LEU A 108 -0.14 1.59 9.67
N ARG A 109 0.66 2.56 10.12
CA ARG A 109 1.46 2.41 11.35
C ARG A 109 0.59 2.13 12.56
N ILE A 110 -0.45 2.95 12.76
CA ILE A 110 -1.40 2.79 13.86
C ILE A 110 -2.13 1.44 13.74
N PHE A 111 -2.57 1.07 12.53
CA PHE A 111 -3.21 -0.22 12.30
C PHE A 111 -2.29 -1.38 12.66
N LEU A 112 -1.02 -1.36 12.24
CA LEU A 112 -0.04 -2.39 12.56
C LEU A 112 0.20 -2.48 14.08
N ASP A 113 0.36 -1.35 14.77
CA ASP A 113 0.57 -1.31 16.23
C ASP A 113 -0.55 -2.04 16.98
N PHE A 114 -1.80 -1.93 16.51
CA PHE A 114 -2.96 -2.60 17.13
C PHE A 114 -3.21 -4.03 16.64
N THR A 115 -2.85 -4.34 15.40
CA THR A 115 -3.22 -5.61 14.76
C THR A 115 -2.13 -6.67 14.82
N ILE A 116 -0.87 -6.28 15.02
CA ILE A 116 0.25 -7.22 14.95
C ILE A 116 0.07 -8.37 15.92
N GLY A 117 -0.17 -8.08 17.20
CA GLY A 117 -0.34 -9.09 18.24
C GLY A 117 -1.66 -9.85 18.19
N THR A 118 -2.63 -9.41 17.38
CA THR A 118 -3.99 -9.98 17.39
C THR A 118 -4.25 -10.87 16.18
N ILE A 119 -3.88 -10.42 14.97
CA ILE A 119 -4.26 -11.10 13.72
C ILE A 119 -3.11 -11.29 12.71
N LEU A 120 -1.93 -10.69 12.92
CA LEU A 120 -0.83 -10.75 11.93
C LEU A 120 0.30 -11.71 12.30
N LEU A 121 0.35 -12.22 13.54
CA LEU A 121 1.33 -13.23 13.96
C LEU A 121 0.79 -14.64 13.79
N TYR A 122 1.66 -15.57 13.41
CA TYR A 122 1.35 -17.01 13.51
C TYR A 122 1.36 -17.48 14.97
N GLU A 123 0.77 -18.64 15.25
CA GLU A 123 0.76 -19.22 16.61
C GLU A 123 2.17 -19.48 17.12
N GLU A 124 3.08 -19.88 16.23
CA GLU A 124 4.47 -20.17 16.52
C GLU A 124 5.27 -18.92 16.93
N GLU A 125 4.84 -17.73 16.50
CA GLU A 125 5.49 -16.45 16.80
C GLU A 125 4.96 -15.81 18.09
N ARG A 126 3.86 -16.32 18.66
CA ARG A 126 3.27 -15.82 19.91
C ARG A 126 3.97 -16.33 21.18
N ARG A 127 4.99 -17.18 21.04
CA ARG A 127 5.75 -17.77 22.15
C ARG A 127 6.88 -16.87 22.59
#